data_AF-K8WV74-F1
#
_entry.id   AF-K8WV74-F1
#
_cell.length_a   1.000
_cell.length_b   1.000
_cell.length_c   1.000
_cell.angle_alpha   90.00
_cell.angle_beta   90.00
_cell.angle_gamma   90.00
#
_symmetry.space_group_name_H-M   'P 1'
#
loop_
_entity.id
_entity.type
_entity.pdbx_description
1 polymer ?
#
loop_
_entity_poly.entity_id
_entity_poly.type
_entity_poly.pdbx_seq_one_letter_code
_entity_poly.pdbx_strand_id
1 'polypeptide(L)'
;MNKFLWVTVLLLPVYSMAANVDKVTKQEIKRIKEIPEIKQLDCASFDTSSVTLDKNKSVLLVESVFKTNKIRNDSKILCDIDSDYGTNSYKISFKETFVIDGVPVGLQHTDGSGIVGKEYSDSKTWLTACKTDAMTDEYTCAIMKDDLVIIKSKDGYKVVVGTKHFPGKTALIRLDKNKPTESSEKGQYSHQQSAQLINDMANAKTVTTRFIQWPYEKYVDSTMDMTNFNVAKKVLDLIYEKHN
;
A
#
# COMPACT_ATOMS: atom_id res chain seq x y z
N MET A 1 16.20 -74.80 -5.08
CA MET A 1 17.38 -74.13 -4.47
C MET A 1 17.31 -72.66 -4.78
N ASN A 2 16.76 -71.86 -3.86
CA ASN A 2 16.63 -70.40 -4.00
C ASN A 2 17.95 -69.72 -3.67
N LYS A 3 18.52 -68.96 -4.62
CA LYS A 3 19.62 -68.03 -4.35
C LYS A 3 19.00 -66.65 -4.07
N PHE A 4 19.08 -66.20 -2.83
CA PHE A 4 18.82 -64.82 -2.44
C PHE A 4 19.98 -63.94 -2.92
N LEU A 5 19.70 -63.01 -3.84
CA LEU A 5 20.62 -61.92 -4.18
C LEU A 5 20.42 -60.79 -3.15
N TRP A 6 21.45 -60.50 -2.38
CA TRP A 6 21.51 -59.30 -1.54
C TRP A 6 21.88 -58.10 -2.43
N VAL A 7 20.98 -57.12 -2.53
CA VAL A 7 21.26 -55.82 -3.15
C VAL A 7 21.59 -54.85 -2.01
N THR A 8 22.89 -54.55 -1.86
CA THR A 8 23.39 -53.49 -0.99
C THR A 8 23.06 -52.15 -1.64
N VAL A 9 22.08 -51.43 -1.09
CA VAL A 9 21.78 -50.04 -1.46
C VAL A 9 22.85 -49.15 -0.84
N LEU A 10 23.75 -48.63 -1.68
CA LEU A 10 24.69 -47.56 -1.34
C LEU A 10 23.89 -46.26 -1.19
N LEU A 11 23.57 -45.88 0.05
CA LEU A 11 23.12 -44.55 0.40
C LEU A 11 24.30 -43.58 0.26
N LEU A 12 24.40 -42.91 -0.89
CA LEU A 12 25.26 -41.75 -1.03
C LEU A 12 24.67 -40.61 -0.18
N PRO A 13 25.46 -39.96 0.70
CA PRO A 13 25.00 -38.76 1.38
C PRO A 13 24.78 -37.68 0.32
N VAL A 14 23.52 -37.27 0.16
CA VAL A 14 23.17 -36.08 -0.60
C VAL A 14 23.73 -34.90 0.18
N TYR A 15 24.94 -34.47 -0.17
CA TYR A 15 25.41 -33.15 0.18
C TYR A 15 24.46 -32.16 -0.48
N SER A 16 23.55 -31.62 0.31
CA SER A 16 22.86 -30.38 -0.02
C SER A 16 23.95 -29.33 -0.22
N MET A 17 24.31 -29.08 -1.48
CA MET A 17 25.00 -27.84 -1.82
C MET A 17 23.98 -26.74 -1.57
N ALA A 18 24.08 -26.09 -0.41
CA ALA A 18 23.50 -24.79 -0.22
C ALA A 18 24.08 -23.91 -1.33
N ALA A 19 23.26 -23.58 -2.33
CA ALA A 19 23.64 -22.62 -3.34
C ALA A 19 23.99 -21.32 -2.60
N ASN A 20 25.22 -20.83 -2.80
CA ASN A 20 25.60 -19.49 -2.38
C ASN A 20 24.64 -18.53 -3.11
N VAL A 21 23.73 -17.92 -2.36
CA VAL A 21 22.96 -16.77 -2.85
C VAL A 21 23.96 -15.64 -2.96
N ASP A 22 24.52 -15.43 -4.16
CA ASP A 22 25.42 -14.32 -4.42
C ASP A 22 24.68 -13.01 -4.15
N LYS A 23 25.09 -12.35 -3.05
CA LYS A 23 24.62 -11.01 -2.70
C LYS A 23 25.00 -10.06 -3.82
N VAL A 24 24.04 -9.26 -4.27
CA VAL A 24 24.23 -8.20 -5.26
C VAL A 24 25.49 -7.38 -4.99
N THR A 25 26.33 -7.21 -6.01
CA THR A 25 27.60 -6.52 -5.86
C THR A 25 27.41 -5.01 -5.87
N LYS A 26 28.23 -4.27 -5.10
CA LYS A 26 28.25 -2.80 -5.11
C LYS A 26 28.46 -2.22 -6.52
N GLN A 27 29.10 -2.97 -7.41
CA GLN A 27 29.39 -2.58 -8.79
C GLN A 27 28.13 -2.60 -9.67
N GLU A 28 27.24 -3.58 -9.48
CA GLU A 28 25.98 -3.66 -10.23
C GLU A 28 25.01 -2.54 -9.83
N ILE A 29 24.92 -2.24 -8.53
CA ILE A 29 24.14 -1.08 -8.05
C ILE A 29 24.69 0.22 -8.63
N LYS A 30 26.03 0.35 -8.75
CA LYS A 30 26.65 1.53 -9.38
C LYS A 30 26.23 1.68 -10.85
N ARG A 31 26.23 0.58 -11.62
CA ARG A 31 25.75 0.58 -13.01
C ARG A 31 24.28 1.01 -13.10
N ILE A 32 23.41 0.48 -12.25
CA ILE A 32 21.99 0.82 -12.23
C ILE A 32 21.79 2.32 -11.92
N LYS A 33 22.53 2.86 -10.95
CA LYS A 33 22.50 4.31 -10.63
C LYS A 33 22.92 5.23 -11.78
N GLU A 34 23.65 4.71 -12.78
CA GLU A 34 24.12 5.49 -13.93
C GLU A 34 23.08 5.55 -15.06
N ILE A 35 22.02 4.72 -15.02
CA ILE A 35 20.91 4.76 -15.97
C ILE A 35 20.18 6.11 -15.83
N PRO A 36 19.98 6.90 -16.91
CA PRO A 36 19.49 8.28 -16.83
C PRO A 36 18.18 8.43 -16.04
N GLU A 37 17.20 7.56 -16.28
CA GLU A 37 15.89 7.58 -15.64
C GLU A 37 16.00 7.35 -14.13
N ILE A 38 16.87 6.43 -13.71
CA ILE A 38 17.09 6.08 -12.31
C ILE A 38 17.93 7.14 -11.60
N LYS A 39 18.91 7.71 -12.31
CA LYS A 39 19.74 8.79 -11.81
C LYS A 39 18.89 10.00 -11.44
N GLN A 40 17.81 10.27 -12.18
CA GLN A 40 16.86 11.35 -11.89
C GLN A 40 16.02 11.11 -10.64
N LEU A 41 15.84 9.86 -10.19
CA LEU A 41 15.11 9.54 -8.96
C LEU A 41 15.90 9.92 -7.71
N ASP A 42 17.24 9.98 -7.81
CA ASP A 42 18.12 10.24 -6.67
C ASP A 42 17.85 9.26 -5.51
N CYS A 43 17.88 7.96 -5.84
CA CYS A 43 17.63 6.87 -4.88
C CYS A 43 18.63 6.92 -3.72
N ALA A 44 18.13 7.10 -2.50
CA ALA A 44 18.91 7.07 -1.27
C ALA A 44 19.48 5.66 -0.99
N SER A 45 18.71 4.63 -1.32
CA SER A 45 19.09 3.22 -1.16
C SER A 45 18.40 2.34 -2.20
N PHE A 46 18.91 1.11 -2.34
CA PHE A 46 18.35 0.07 -3.20
C PHE A 46 18.03 -1.16 -2.37
N ASP A 47 16.82 -1.70 -2.53
CA ASP A 47 16.47 -3.05 -2.09
C ASP A 47 16.71 -4.02 -3.25
N THR A 48 17.44 -5.08 -2.98
CA THR A 48 17.78 -6.13 -3.94
C THR A 48 17.55 -7.51 -3.35
N SER A 49 16.75 -7.61 -2.28
CA SER A 49 16.57 -8.85 -1.54
C SER A 49 15.88 -9.95 -2.35
N SER A 50 15.13 -9.57 -3.39
CA SER A 50 14.39 -10.47 -4.28
C SER A 50 15.17 -10.93 -5.52
N VAL A 51 16.38 -10.40 -5.77
CA VAL A 51 17.10 -10.62 -7.04
C VAL A 51 18.62 -10.77 -6.91
N THR A 52 19.18 -11.61 -7.78
CA THR A 52 20.60 -11.53 -8.16
C THR A 52 20.69 -10.76 -9.48
N LEU A 53 21.55 -9.74 -9.53
CA LEU A 53 21.67 -8.88 -10.71
C LEU A 53 22.55 -9.53 -11.78
N ASP A 54 22.07 -9.53 -13.02
CA ASP A 54 22.80 -9.91 -14.23
C ASP A 54 23.01 -8.65 -15.07
N LYS A 55 24.27 -8.34 -15.35
CA LYS A 55 24.69 -7.19 -16.16
C LYS A 55 24.06 -7.16 -17.57
N ASN A 56 23.66 -8.31 -18.11
CA ASN A 56 23.12 -8.43 -19.46
C ASN A 56 21.61 -8.17 -19.54
N LYS A 57 20.91 -8.11 -18.41
CA LYS A 57 19.48 -7.80 -18.40
C LYS A 57 19.24 -6.30 -18.47
N SER A 58 18.21 -5.94 -19.24
CA SER A 58 17.68 -4.58 -19.31
C SER A 58 16.97 -4.22 -18.00
N VAL A 59 16.78 -2.92 -17.78
CA VAL A 59 16.12 -2.37 -16.61
C VAL A 59 14.99 -1.48 -17.08
N LEU A 60 13.81 -1.64 -16.49
CA LEU A 60 12.59 -0.91 -16.78
C LEU A 60 12.16 -0.18 -15.51
N LEU A 61 12.06 1.14 -15.59
CA LEU A 61 11.45 1.94 -14.53
C LEU A 61 9.93 1.77 -14.61
N VAL A 62 9.31 1.35 -13.50
CA VAL A 62 7.86 1.32 -13.40
C VAL A 62 7.35 2.75 -13.31
N GLU A 63 6.34 3.06 -14.11
CA GLU A 63 5.75 4.40 -14.16
C GLU A 63 5.16 4.79 -12.80
N SER A 64 5.32 6.08 -12.46
CA SER A 64 4.71 6.63 -11.27
C SER A 64 3.31 7.17 -11.55
N VAL A 65 2.38 6.95 -10.63
CA VAL A 65 1.07 7.63 -10.64
C VAL A 65 1.16 9.10 -10.26
N PHE A 66 2.35 9.60 -9.87
CA PHE A 66 2.55 10.98 -9.47
C PHE A 66 3.25 11.80 -10.56
N LYS A 67 2.91 13.09 -10.65
CA LYS A 67 3.49 14.10 -11.56
C LYS A 67 4.98 14.35 -11.38
N THR A 68 5.55 13.86 -10.28
CA THR A 68 6.91 14.15 -9.85
C THR A 68 7.56 12.91 -9.27
N ASN A 69 8.85 12.71 -9.56
CA ASN A 69 9.66 11.63 -8.99
C ASN A 69 9.81 11.71 -7.46
N LYS A 70 9.60 12.90 -6.88
CA LYS A 70 9.53 13.14 -5.43
C LYS A 70 8.32 14.02 -5.14
N ILE A 71 7.36 13.51 -4.37
CA ILE A 71 6.18 14.22 -3.89
C ILE A 71 6.60 15.34 -2.92
N ARG A 72 7.66 15.11 -2.14
CA ARG A 72 8.26 16.09 -1.22
C ARG A 72 9.77 16.22 -1.41
N ASN A 73 10.28 17.43 -1.22
CA ASN A 73 11.71 17.71 -1.37
C ASN A 73 12.58 17.14 -0.24
N ASP A 74 12.00 16.95 0.96
CA ASP A 74 12.67 16.44 2.16
C ASP A 74 12.58 14.91 2.30
N SER A 75 12.05 14.22 1.28
CA SER A 75 11.86 12.78 1.30
C SER A 75 13.11 12.00 0.90
N LYS A 76 13.06 10.69 1.16
CA LYS A 76 14.04 9.72 0.70
C LYS A 76 13.36 8.72 -0.22
N ILE A 77 13.99 8.46 -1.35
CA ILE A 77 13.55 7.45 -2.32
C ILE A 77 14.32 6.14 -2.07
N LEU A 78 13.59 5.07 -1.82
CA LEU A 78 14.09 3.70 -1.80
C LEU A 78 13.67 3.03 -3.10
N CYS A 79 14.63 2.60 -3.90
CA CYS A 79 14.38 1.93 -5.18
C CYS A 79 14.41 0.42 -4.97
N ASP A 80 13.36 -0.27 -5.39
CA ASP A 80 13.21 -1.72 -5.26
C ASP A 80 13.41 -2.37 -6.63
N ILE A 81 14.25 -3.40 -6.69
CA ILE A 81 14.63 -4.06 -7.94
C ILE A 81 14.07 -5.48 -7.94
N ASP A 82 13.11 -5.73 -8.82
CA ASP A 82 12.49 -7.04 -9.01
C ASP A 82 12.79 -7.64 -10.38
N SER A 83 12.78 -8.97 -10.47
CA SER A 83 12.89 -9.66 -11.75
C SER A 83 11.55 -9.66 -12.47
N ASP A 84 11.54 -9.23 -13.73
CA ASP A 84 10.41 -9.47 -14.63
C ASP A 84 10.63 -10.79 -15.38
N TYR A 85 10.03 -11.86 -14.85
CA TYR A 85 10.11 -13.20 -15.43
C TYR A 85 9.51 -13.29 -16.84
N GLY A 86 8.64 -12.35 -17.23
CA GLY A 86 8.02 -12.33 -18.55
C GLY A 86 8.89 -11.73 -19.66
N THR A 87 9.81 -10.84 -19.31
CA THR A 87 10.58 -10.04 -20.30
C THR A 87 12.09 -10.19 -20.16
N ASN A 88 12.56 -11.02 -19.23
CA ASN A 88 13.98 -11.16 -18.87
C ASN A 88 14.66 -9.81 -18.57
N SER A 89 13.92 -8.90 -17.92
CA SER A 89 14.38 -7.57 -17.50
C SER A 89 14.25 -7.41 -15.98
N TYR A 90 14.82 -6.35 -15.43
CA TYR A 90 14.54 -5.90 -14.06
C TYR A 90 13.51 -4.78 -14.06
N LYS A 91 12.51 -4.86 -13.19
CA LYS A 91 11.60 -3.76 -12.89
C LYS A 91 12.12 -2.99 -11.69
N ILE A 92 12.13 -1.67 -11.82
CA ILE A 92 12.45 -0.79 -10.71
C ILE A 92 11.17 -0.07 -10.32
N SER A 93 10.66 -0.44 -9.16
CA SER A 93 9.65 0.35 -8.47
C SER A 93 10.35 1.20 -7.40
N PHE A 94 9.66 2.18 -6.85
CA PHE A 94 10.26 2.98 -5.80
C PHE A 94 9.25 3.49 -4.78
N LYS A 95 9.73 3.55 -3.55
CA LYS A 95 9.03 3.99 -2.37
C LYS A 95 9.60 5.33 -1.93
N GLU A 96 8.74 6.30 -1.68
CA GLU A 96 9.10 7.55 -1.05
C GLU A 96 8.76 7.51 0.44
N THR A 97 9.73 7.94 1.26
CA THR A 97 9.59 7.96 2.72
C THR A 97 9.88 9.36 3.26
N PHE A 98 9.05 9.81 4.19
CA PHE A 98 9.18 11.12 4.84
C PHE A 98 8.41 11.13 6.16
N VAL A 99 8.38 12.28 6.84
CA VAL A 99 7.69 12.47 8.11
C VAL A 99 6.76 13.69 8.02
N ILE A 100 5.53 13.56 8.50
CA ILE A 100 4.59 14.68 8.66
C ILE A 100 4.14 14.70 10.12
N ASP A 101 4.31 15.84 10.80
CA ASP A 101 3.96 16.04 12.21
C ASP A 101 4.51 14.95 13.15
N GLY A 102 5.71 14.45 12.88
CA GLY A 102 6.34 13.38 13.65
C GLY A 102 5.85 11.95 13.32
N VAL A 103 4.89 11.80 12.41
CA VAL A 103 4.39 10.50 11.96
C VAL A 103 5.12 10.08 10.66
N PRO A 104 5.74 8.89 10.64
CA PRO A 104 6.40 8.39 9.44
C PRO A 104 5.37 8.02 8.36
N VAL A 105 5.74 8.30 7.12
CA VAL A 105 4.93 8.02 5.92
C VAL A 105 5.80 7.27 4.92
N GLY A 106 5.24 6.24 4.29
CA GLY A 106 5.89 5.51 3.20
C GLY A 106 4.89 5.22 2.10
N LEU A 107 5.18 5.68 0.88
CA LEU A 107 4.30 5.61 -0.28
C LEU A 107 4.99 4.93 -1.46
N GLN A 108 4.30 4.01 -2.12
CA GLN A 108 4.69 3.44 -3.39
C GLN A 108 4.30 4.39 -4.52
N HIS A 109 5.24 4.67 -5.40
CA HIS A 109 4.98 5.52 -6.56
C HIS A 109 4.15 4.84 -7.64
N THR A 110 4.03 3.52 -7.63
CA THR A 110 3.35 2.72 -8.66
C THR A 110 1.83 2.79 -8.58
N ASP A 111 1.27 3.05 -7.41
CA ASP A 111 -0.18 3.06 -7.17
C ASP A 111 -0.60 3.97 -5.99
N GLY A 112 0.33 4.71 -5.40
CA GLY A 112 0.07 5.53 -4.20
C GLY A 112 -0.24 4.71 -2.95
N SER A 113 -0.08 3.38 -2.99
CA SER A 113 -0.27 2.52 -1.84
C SER A 113 0.80 2.78 -0.78
N GLY A 114 0.45 2.64 0.49
CA GLY A 114 1.40 3.01 1.52
C GLY A 114 0.84 2.98 2.93
N ILE A 115 1.67 3.45 3.86
CA ILE A 115 1.35 3.53 5.28
C ILE A 115 1.60 4.94 5.81
N VAL A 116 0.72 5.36 6.72
CA VAL A 116 0.86 6.55 7.56
C VAL A 116 0.84 6.07 9.01
N GLY A 117 2.02 5.96 9.61
CA GLY A 117 2.24 5.22 10.85
C GLY A 117 3.52 4.39 10.80
N LYS A 118 3.85 3.73 11.91
CA LYS A 118 5.15 3.06 12.08
C LYS A 118 5.29 1.81 11.21
N GLU A 119 4.28 0.94 11.25
CA GLU A 119 4.27 -0.36 10.58
C GLU A 119 2.84 -0.87 10.41
N TYR A 120 2.64 -1.87 9.55
CA TYR A 120 1.31 -2.42 9.24
C TYR A 120 0.58 -3.03 10.45
N SER A 121 1.30 -3.60 11.41
CA SER A 121 0.75 -4.21 12.62
C SER A 121 0.34 -3.18 13.69
N ASP A 122 0.75 -1.93 13.57
CA ASP A 122 0.41 -0.88 14.54
C ASP A 122 -1.05 -0.47 14.36
N SER A 123 -1.84 -0.59 15.43
CA SER A 123 -3.26 -0.24 15.44
C SER A 123 -3.52 1.25 15.15
N LYS A 124 -2.49 2.10 15.11
CA LYS A 124 -2.59 3.52 14.74
C LYS A 124 -2.26 3.79 13.27
N THR A 125 -1.81 2.78 12.53
CA THR A 125 -1.45 2.95 11.12
C THR A 125 -2.70 3.08 10.26
N TRP A 126 -2.61 3.99 9.28
CA TRP A 126 -3.55 4.16 8.18
C TRP A 126 -2.90 3.71 6.89
N LEU A 127 -3.70 3.17 5.98
CA LEU A 127 -3.26 2.78 4.65
C LEU A 127 -3.66 3.83 3.63
N THR A 128 -2.84 4.04 2.61
CA THR A 128 -3.17 4.88 1.45
C THR A 128 -3.32 4.01 0.20
N ALA A 129 -4.01 4.51 -0.81
CA ALA A 129 -4.00 4.00 -2.18
C ALA A 129 -4.53 5.06 -3.15
N CYS A 130 -4.11 5.00 -4.41
CA CYS A 130 -4.71 5.74 -5.51
C CYS A 130 -5.08 4.81 -6.67
N LYS A 131 -6.00 5.25 -7.50
CA LYS A 131 -6.43 4.52 -8.69
C LYS A 131 -6.95 5.50 -9.74
N THR A 132 -6.50 5.32 -10.97
CA THR A 132 -7.12 5.90 -12.16
C THR A 132 -8.17 4.95 -12.72
N ASP A 133 -9.35 5.48 -13.01
CA ASP A 133 -10.38 4.75 -13.73
C ASP A 133 -9.99 4.61 -15.21
N ALA A 134 -9.92 3.37 -15.69
CA ALA A 134 -9.42 3.07 -17.03
C ALA A 134 -10.37 3.47 -18.17
N MET A 135 -11.61 3.89 -17.86
CA MET A 135 -12.60 4.29 -18.86
C MET A 135 -12.75 5.81 -18.98
N THR A 136 -12.45 6.54 -17.91
CA THR A 136 -12.68 7.99 -17.80
C THR A 136 -11.42 8.79 -17.52
N ASP A 137 -10.31 8.12 -17.24
CA ASP A 137 -9.04 8.70 -16.76
C ASP A 137 -9.19 9.51 -15.45
N GLU A 138 -10.34 9.41 -14.79
CA GLU A 138 -10.57 10.05 -13.50
C GLU A 138 -9.84 9.29 -12.40
N TYR A 139 -9.07 10.01 -11.59
CA TYR A 139 -8.35 9.41 -10.48
C TYR A 139 -9.04 9.67 -9.14
N THR A 140 -8.89 8.70 -8.25
CA THR A 140 -9.32 8.76 -6.86
C THR A 140 -8.18 8.29 -5.97
N CYS A 141 -8.06 8.91 -4.79
CA CYS A 141 -7.15 8.44 -3.76
C CYS A 141 -7.95 8.19 -2.48
N ALA A 142 -7.45 7.33 -1.62
CA ALA A 142 -8.11 6.99 -0.38
C ALA A 142 -7.12 6.82 0.77
N ILE A 143 -7.62 7.07 1.98
CA ILE A 143 -7.05 6.51 3.21
C ILE A 143 -8.02 5.51 3.81
N MET A 144 -7.47 4.47 4.42
CA MET A 144 -8.24 3.34 4.93
C MET A 144 -7.74 2.96 6.32
N LYS A 145 -8.70 2.58 7.17
CA LYS A 145 -8.44 1.97 8.45
C LYS A 145 -9.57 1.01 8.79
N ASP A 146 -9.23 -0.28 8.88
CA ASP A 146 -10.20 -1.36 9.11
C ASP A 146 -11.36 -1.25 8.10
N ASP A 147 -12.60 -1.05 8.59
CA ASP A 147 -13.79 -0.91 7.75
C ASP A 147 -14.08 0.53 7.31
N LEU A 148 -13.27 1.51 7.69
CA LEU A 148 -13.46 2.92 7.32
C LEU A 148 -12.57 3.29 6.14
N VAL A 149 -13.19 3.82 5.09
CA VAL A 149 -12.50 4.33 3.90
C VAL A 149 -12.91 5.78 3.67
N ILE A 150 -11.93 6.65 3.45
CA ILE A 150 -12.13 8.05 3.10
C ILE A 150 -11.50 8.27 1.74
N ILE A 151 -12.34 8.55 0.75
CA ILE A 151 -11.96 8.73 -0.64
C ILE A 151 -11.95 10.23 -0.94
N LYS A 152 -10.96 10.67 -1.71
CA LYS A 152 -10.91 11.98 -2.36
C LYS A 152 -10.99 11.79 -3.87
N SER A 153 -11.93 12.50 -4.49
CA SER A 153 -12.11 12.60 -5.94
C SER A 153 -12.29 14.07 -6.34
N LYS A 154 -12.55 14.31 -7.63
CA LYS A 154 -12.86 15.66 -8.14
C LYS A 154 -14.09 16.30 -7.49
N ASP A 155 -15.03 15.48 -7.00
CA ASP A 155 -16.27 15.91 -6.34
C ASP A 155 -16.08 16.14 -4.83
N GLY A 156 -14.84 16.05 -4.34
CA GLY A 156 -14.49 16.22 -2.94
C GLY A 156 -14.37 14.88 -2.20
N TYR A 157 -14.68 14.87 -0.91
CA TYR A 157 -14.54 13.67 -0.09
C TYR A 157 -15.79 12.82 -0.05
N LYS A 158 -15.57 11.53 0.15
CA LYS A 158 -16.60 10.54 0.41
C LYS A 158 -16.16 9.59 1.51
N VAL A 159 -16.98 9.44 2.54
CA VAL A 159 -16.82 8.45 3.59
C VAL A 159 -17.59 7.20 3.22
N VAL A 160 -16.93 6.05 3.35
CA VAL A 160 -17.51 4.72 3.13
C VAL A 160 -17.18 3.84 4.34
N VAL A 161 -18.18 3.14 4.85
CA VAL A 161 -18.02 2.19 5.94
C VAL A 161 -18.39 0.80 5.46
N GLY A 162 -17.47 -0.15 5.58
CA GLY A 162 -17.64 -1.56 5.29
C GLY A 162 -17.31 -1.95 3.85
N THR A 163 -17.40 -3.25 3.58
CA THR A 163 -17.22 -3.85 2.25
C THR A 163 -18.26 -4.93 2.02
N LYS A 164 -18.55 -5.27 0.76
CA LYS A 164 -19.51 -6.34 0.40
C LYS A 164 -20.86 -6.18 1.14
N HIS A 165 -21.50 -5.04 0.97
CA HIS A 165 -22.73 -4.72 1.70
C HIS A 165 -23.88 -5.68 1.36
N PHE A 166 -24.63 -6.08 2.38
CA PHE A 166 -25.92 -6.74 2.18
C PHE A 166 -26.89 -5.77 1.48
N PRO A 167 -27.60 -6.19 0.41
CA PRO A 167 -28.47 -5.31 -0.36
C PRO A 167 -29.50 -4.56 0.50
N GLY A 168 -29.65 -3.26 0.25
CA GLY A 168 -30.64 -2.41 0.93
C GLY A 168 -30.33 -2.09 2.40
N LYS A 169 -29.17 -2.50 2.94
CA LYS A 169 -28.76 -2.18 4.31
C LYS A 169 -27.81 -0.99 4.36
N THR A 170 -27.97 -0.18 5.40
CA THR A 170 -27.12 0.96 5.74
C THR A 170 -25.93 0.52 6.60
N ALA A 171 -24.97 1.43 6.78
CA ALA A 171 -23.93 1.33 7.80
C ALA A 171 -24.08 2.48 8.80
N LEU A 172 -23.47 2.32 9.96
CA LEU A 172 -23.40 3.31 11.01
C LEU A 172 -21.95 3.68 11.30
N ILE A 173 -21.72 4.94 11.63
CA ILE A 173 -20.46 5.46 12.16
C ILE A 173 -20.75 6.22 13.45
N ARG A 174 -19.96 5.96 14.49
CA ARG A 174 -20.05 6.63 15.79
C ARG A 174 -18.69 7.20 16.15
N LEU A 175 -18.63 8.49 16.37
CA LEU A 175 -17.43 9.18 16.84
C LEU A 175 -17.47 9.23 18.36
N ASP A 176 -16.47 8.64 19.01
CA ASP A 176 -16.41 8.46 20.46
C ASP A 176 -17.72 7.88 21.04
N LYS A 177 -18.39 8.65 21.91
CA LYS A 177 -19.65 8.26 22.54
C LYS A 177 -20.85 9.03 21.96
N ASN A 178 -20.68 9.76 20.87
CA ASN A 178 -21.75 10.56 20.26
C ASN A 178 -22.86 9.67 19.67
N LYS A 179 -23.96 10.28 19.21
CA LYS A 179 -25.01 9.55 18.49
C LYS A 179 -24.45 9.00 17.17
N PRO A 180 -24.72 7.74 16.80
CA PRO A 180 -24.32 7.22 15.50
C PRO A 180 -24.96 8.00 14.34
N THR A 181 -24.20 8.20 13.27
CA THR A 181 -24.68 8.70 11.98
C THR A 181 -24.90 7.51 11.06
N GLU A 182 -26.00 7.51 10.33
CA GLU A 182 -26.37 6.46 9.39
C GLU A 182 -26.08 6.87 7.94
N SER A 183 -25.55 5.93 7.16
CA SER A 183 -25.28 6.09 5.73
C SER A 183 -26.58 6.10 4.92
N SER A 184 -26.59 6.65 3.71
CA SER A 184 -27.78 6.56 2.84
C SER A 184 -28.02 5.14 2.33
N GLU A 185 -27.01 4.51 1.71
CA GLU A 185 -27.09 3.13 1.20
C GLU A 185 -25.68 2.55 1.04
N LYS A 186 -25.52 1.22 1.20
CA LYS A 186 -24.26 0.49 0.98
C LYS A 186 -23.06 1.11 1.70
N GLY A 187 -23.29 1.61 2.91
CA GLY A 187 -22.28 2.23 3.75
C GLY A 187 -21.71 3.55 3.24
N GLN A 188 -22.29 4.14 2.20
CA GLN A 188 -21.81 5.40 1.62
C GLN A 188 -22.56 6.59 2.25
N TYR A 189 -21.80 7.61 2.64
CA TYR A 189 -22.35 8.85 3.15
C TYR A 189 -22.41 9.88 2.01
N SER A 190 -23.41 10.76 2.04
CA SER A 190 -23.48 11.89 1.10
C SER A 190 -22.25 12.79 1.23
N HIS A 191 -21.97 13.65 0.23
CA HIS A 191 -20.84 14.58 0.30
C HIS A 191 -20.92 15.51 1.53
N GLN A 192 -22.12 16.01 1.85
CA GLN A 192 -22.33 16.86 3.02
C GLN A 192 -22.06 16.11 4.32
N GLN A 193 -22.60 14.88 4.47
CA GLN A 193 -22.32 14.05 5.65
C GLN A 193 -20.84 13.69 5.74
N SER A 194 -20.20 13.37 4.61
CA SER A 194 -18.78 13.01 4.54
C SER A 194 -17.90 14.17 5.01
N ALA A 195 -18.17 15.40 4.52
CA ALA A 195 -17.45 16.59 4.96
C ALA A 195 -17.60 16.84 6.46
N GLN A 196 -18.83 16.73 6.99
CA GLN A 196 -19.09 16.88 8.42
C GLN A 196 -18.36 15.81 9.25
N LEU A 197 -18.48 14.54 8.85
CA LEU A 197 -17.83 13.41 9.53
C LEU A 197 -16.30 13.56 9.56
N ILE A 198 -15.69 13.97 8.45
CA ILE A 198 -14.23 14.18 8.36
C ILE A 198 -13.78 15.30 9.30
N ASN A 199 -14.54 16.40 9.36
CA ASN A 199 -14.25 17.50 10.29
C ASN A 199 -14.38 17.06 11.75
N ASP A 200 -15.40 16.27 12.07
CA ASP A 200 -15.61 15.77 13.44
C ASP A 200 -14.57 14.70 13.81
N MET A 201 -14.17 13.85 12.87
CA MET A 201 -13.10 12.85 13.04
C MET A 201 -11.76 13.48 13.38
N ALA A 202 -11.50 14.72 12.96
CA ALA A 202 -10.25 15.43 13.25
C ALA A 202 -9.98 15.60 14.75
N ASN A 203 -11.04 15.56 15.57
CA ASN A 203 -11.00 15.72 17.02
C ASN A 203 -11.43 14.45 17.78
N ALA A 204 -11.92 13.43 17.09
CA ALA A 204 -12.35 12.19 17.71
C ALA A 204 -11.14 11.37 18.20
N LYS A 205 -11.30 10.67 19.32
CA LYS A 205 -10.27 9.73 19.80
C LYS A 205 -10.46 8.35 19.19
N THR A 206 -11.73 7.97 19.04
CA THR A 206 -12.15 6.67 18.57
C THR A 206 -13.28 6.80 17.55
N VAL A 207 -13.31 5.89 16.60
CA VAL A 207 -14.44 5.71 15.67
C VAL A 207 -14.92 4.27 15.76
N THR A 208 -16.22 4.08 15.93
CA THR A 208 -16.86 2.77 15.84
C THR A 208 -17.71 2.71 14.58
N THR A 209 -17.52 1.68 13.78
CA THR A 209 -18.32 1.38 12.59
C THR A 209 -19.20 0.17 12.84
N ARG A 210 -20.34 0.11 12.14
CA ARG A 210 -21.20 -1.07 12.06
C ARG A 210 -21.77 -1.20 10.65
N PHE A 211 -21.71 -2.38 10.06
CA PHE A 211 -22.40 -2.68 8.80
C PHE A 211 -22.83 -4.14 8.75
N ILE A 212 -23.62 -4.53 7.74
CA ILE A 212 -24.02 -5.91 7.50
C ILE A 212 -23.29 -6.44 6.26
N GLN A 213 -22.53 -7.52 6.43
CA GLN A 213 -21.65 -8.05 5.38
C GLN A 213 -22.29 -9.23 4.63
N TRP A 214 -22.54 -9.06 3.33
CA TRP A 214 -22.97 -10.14 2.45
C TRP A 214 -21.95 -11.30 2.41
N PRO A 215 -22.38 -12.58 2.33
CA PRO A 215 -23.75 -13.08 2.17
C PRO A 215 -24.52 -13.29 3.49
N TYR A 216 -23.94 -12.94 4.63
CA TYR A 216 -24.50 -13.25 5.93
C TYR A 216 -25.17 -12.00 6.51
N GLU A 217 -26.43 -12.09 6.92
CA GLU A 217 -27.13 -10.94 7.54
C GLU A 217 -26.69 -10.74 9.01
N LYS A 218 -25.37 -10.59 9.24
CA LYS A 218 -24.74 -10.39 10.53
C LYS A 218 -24.05 -9.03 10.58
N TYR A 219 -24.15 -8.40 11.74
CA TYR A 219 -23.41 -7.17 12.01
C TYR A 219 -21.91 -7.46 12.11
N VAL A 220 -21.13 -6.60 11.47
CA VAL A 220 -19.69 -6.47 11.64
C VAL A 220 -19.47 -5.12 12.31
N ASP A 221 -18.85 -5.16 13.48
CA ASP A 221 -18.51 -3.99 14.29
C ASP A 221 -16.99 -3.87 14.38
N SER A 222 -16.48 -2.66 14.21
CA SER A 222 -15.06 -2.36 14.43
C SER A 222 -14.92 -1.05 15.20
N THR A 223 -13.94 -0.96 16.09
CA THR A 223 -13.59 0.29 16.79
C THR A 223 -12.11 0.56 16.59
N MET A 224 -11.81 1.76 16.11
CA MET A 224 -10.48 2.17 15.69
C MET A 224 -9.97 3.41 16.42
N ASP A 225 -8.66 3.43 16.62
CA ASP A 225 -7.90 4.56 17.17
C ASP A 225 -7.63 5.61 16.06
N MET A 226 -7.88 6.88 16.39
CA MET A 226 -7.78 8.00 15.45
C MET A 226 -6.46 8.81 15.55
N THR A 227 -5.46 8.35 16.33
CA THR A 227 -4.22 9.08 16.64
C THR A 227 -3.52 9.67 15.41
N ASN A 228 -3.50 8.96 14.28
CA ASN A 228 -2.83 9.40 13.06
C ASN A 228 -3.78 9.92 11.96
N PHE A 229 -5.08 10.05 12.24
CA PHE A 229 -6.07 10.42 11.24
C PHE A 229 -5.76 11.77 10.55
N ASN A 230 -5.41 12.79 11.34
CA ASN A 230 -5.11 14.12 10.79
C ASN A 230 -3.90 14.10 9.84
N VAL A 231 -2.87 13.30 10.16
CA VAL A 231 -1.72 13.13 9.26
C VAL A 231 -2.12 12.31 8.03
N ALA A 232 -2.89 11.23 8.20
CA ALA A 232 -3.39 10.45 7.08
C ALA A 232 -4.20 11.30 6.11
N LYS A 233 -5.05 12.21 6.61
CA LYS A 233 -5.78 13.16 5.79
C LYS A 233 -4.85 14.12 5.03
N LYS A 234 -3.81 14.66 5.67
CA LYS A 234 -2.80 15.49 4.98
C LYS A 234 -2.10 14.72 3.87
N VAL A 235 -1.80 13.44 4.10
CA VAL A 235 -1.20 12.56 3.08
C VAL A 235 -2.19 12.32 1.95
N LEU A 236 -3.47 12.03 2.23
CA LEU A 236 -4.52 11.89 1.20
C LEU A 236 -4.58 13.13 0.31
N ASP A 237 -4.54 14.32 0.91
CA ASP A 237 -4.58 15.57 0.19
C ASP A 237 -3.35 15.74 -0.72
N LEU A 238 -2.17 15.46 -0.17
CA LEU A 238 -0.90 15.52 -0.88
C LEU A 238 -0.84 14.56 -2.07
N ILE A 239 -1.18 13.28 -1.88
CA ILE A 239 -1.11 12.27 -2.95
C ILE A 239 -2.14 12.56 -4.06
N TYR A 240 -3.32 13.05 -3.70
CA TYR A 240 -4.34 13.44 -4.68
C TYR A 240 -3.90 14.65 -5.51
N GLU A 241 -3.31 15.67 -4.90
CA GLU A 241 -2.81 16.86 -5.62
C GLU A 241 -1.64 16.55 -6.56
N LYS A 242 -0.82 15.57 -6.18
CA LYS A 242 0.36 15.16 -6.95
C LYS A 242 0.08 14.06 -7.96
N HIS A 243 -1.12 13.48 -7.97
CA HIS A 243 -1.50 12.44 -8.92
C HIS A 243 -1.50 12.97 -10.36
N ASN A 244 -1.07 12.14 -11.31
CA ASN A 244 -1.12 12.37 -12.76
C ASN A 244 -2.56 12.38 -13.27
#